data_AF-A0AAU9EKD7-F1
#
_entry.id   AF-A0AAU9EKD7-F1
#
_cell.length_a   1.000
_cell.length_b   1.000
_cell.length_c   1.000
_cell.angle_alpha   90.00
_cell.angle_beta   90.00
_cell.angle_gamma   90.00
#
_symmetry.space_group_name_H-M   'P 1'
#
loop_
_entity.id
_entity.type
_entity.pdbx_description
1 polymer ?
#
loop_
_entity_poly.entity_id
_entity_poly.type
_entity_poly.pdbx_seq_one_letter_code
_entity_poly.pdbx_strand_id
1 'polypeptide(L)'
;MKKKIVLIIICSLIFFSTVIYVNRNQTNLTNIKFDYTKLLKVNKPNILMEDLSTSLKNKDVKNVSLLAFELENSQKQYLAYYNDQIYYDGNHKKIYSFFREGFNIEKLKTIKDENFRELISEILDSGYKIVKINKIYKLIIDYDRYRKYYPYMNQEAKMYFHLVFREYSLPSKINSANSLSYFEIADRIVEGDKFILKYPFSKKTNSVLNYETNLFWRIFDANSYPDILTKEGKVKPEVINIYKYINENVFNKGFNDFLNGYLKFLSENEYIYNDKTYKYIINNDNFYNFNVLNYEKEKILIESIDGAKENGRYFYPQIHGYSKSKIMKYFNKNLRDISSKINDYEHNKEYFYRKISLWSDYVINYNKDGILSLEFYADYNFNNTNRTDYLLYSINFDFNTGRILELKDIFDDFSKYKTNILDEIKEYASKSSYKNYIKLDDFDNLENMEFLINDDRIDILYDVKLIDRSATTIKIPVNFSNIKDN
;
A
#
# COMPACT_ATOMS: atom_id res chain seq x y z
N MET A 1 -47.42 33.38 7.92
CA MET A 1 -46.81 33.91 6.68
C MET A 1 -45.38 34.44 6.88
N LYS A 2 -45.11 35.30 7.88
CA LYS A 2 -43.79 35.94 8.10
C LYS A 2 -42.61 34.96 8.27
N LYS A 3 -42.78 33.80 8.92
CA LYS A 3 -41.70 32.79 9.10
C LYS A 3 -41.24 32.10 7.80
N LYS A 4 -42.15 31.90 6.83
CA LYS A 4 -41.79 31.30 5.52
C LYS A 4 -41.00 32.26 4.63
N ILE A 5 -41.30 33.56 4.73
CA ILE A 5 -40.58 34.60 3.97
C ILE A 5 -39.14 34.77 4.49
N VAL A 6 -38.93 34.70 5.81
CA VAL A 6 -37.58 34.74 6.41
C VAL A 6 -36.73 33.53 5.98
N LEU A 7 -37.32 32.33 5.92
CA LEU A 7 -36.60 31.12 5.49
C LEU A 7 -36.17 31.20 4.02
N ILE A 8 -37.02 31.73 3.13
CA ILE A 8 -36.71 31.91 1.71
C ILE A 8 -35.59 32.94 1.53
N ILE A 9 -35.58 34.03 2.31
CA ILE A 9 -34.51 35.04 2.24
C ILE A 9 -33.17 34.45 2.71
N ILE A 10 -33.17 33.65 3.78
CA ILE A 10 -31.97 32.97 4.28
C ILE A 10 -31.44 31.95 3.27
N CYS A 11 -32.31 31.13 2.67
CA CYS A 11 -31.91 30.19 1.62
C CYS A 11 -31.35 30.89 0.38
N SER A 12 -31.94 32.02 -0.04
CA SER A 12 -31.44 32.81 -1.17
C SER A 12 -30.09 33.46 -0.90
N LEU A 13 -29.83 33.91 0.34
CA LEU A 13 -28.54 34.46 0.75
C LEU A 13 -27.44 33.40 0.84
N ILE A 14 -27.77 32.17 1.26
CA ILE A 14 -26.85 31.02 1.26
C ILE A 14 -26.55 30.57 -0.17
N PHE A 15 -27.53 30.63 -1.07
CA PHE A 15 -27.35 30.31 -2.49
C PHE A 15 -26.49 31.36 -3.21
N PHE A 16 -26.67 32.65 -2.88
CA PHE A 16 -25.83 33.71 -3.44
C PHE A 16 -24.39 33.67 -2.92
N SER A 17 -24.16 33.34 -1.65
CA SER A 17 -22.81 33.22 -1.09
C SER A 17 -22.05 32.01 -1.64
N THR A 18 -22.75 30.90 -1.90
CA THR A 18 -22.16 29.72 -2.56
C THR A 18 -21.87 29.96 -4.04
N VAL A 19 -22.73 30.67 -4.77
CA VAL A 19 -22.45 31.05 -6.18
C VAL A 19 -21.28 32.03 -6.28
N ILE A 20 -21.15 33.00 -5.36
CA ILE A 20 -20.00 33.93 -5.31
C ILE A 20 -18.72 33.19 -4.91
N TYR A 21 -18.79 32.21 -4.00
CA TYR A 21 -17.65 31.37 -3.61
C TYR A 21 -17.17 30.48 -4.78
N VAL A 22 -18.09 29.87 -5.52
CA VAL A 22 -17.77 29.06 -6.71
C VAL A 22 -17.19 29.92 -7.84
N ASN A 23 -17.72 31.13 -8.07
CA ASN A 23 -17.19 32.03 -9.10
C ASN A 23 -15.80 32.60 -8.76
N ARG A 24 -15.55 32.95 -7.49
CA ARG A 24 -14.20 33.37 -7.03
C ARG A 24 -13.15 32.26 -7.17
N ASN A 25 -13.57 31.00 -7.02
CA ASN A 25 -12.67 29.85 -7.21
C ASN A 25 -12.49 29.47 -8.69
N GLN A 26 -13.44 29.77 -9.57
CA GLN A 26 -13.25 29.59 -11.02
C GLN A 26 -12.25 30.58 -11.64
N THR A 27 -12.18 31.83 -11.17
CA THR A 27 -11.15 32.78 -11.63
C THR A 27 -9.75 32.49 -11.12
N ASN A 28 -9.58 31.60 -10.12
CA ASN A 28 -8.28 31.15 -9.62
C ASN A 28 -7.81 29.81 -10.21
N LEU A 29 -8.64 29.12 -11.00
CA LEU A 29 -8.29 27.84 -11.62
C LEU A 29 -7.48 27.97 -12.93
N THR A 30 -7.34 29.19 -13.48
CA THR A 30 -6.60 29.42 -14.72
C THR A 30 -5.08 29.55 -14.53
N ASN A 31 -4.55 29.54 -13.29
CA ASN A 31 -3.13 29.73 -13.02
C ASN A 31 -2.50 28.75 -12.00
N ILE A 32 -3.13 27.60 -11.71
CA ILE A 32 -2.42 26.53 -10.97
C ILE A 32 -1.57 25.75 -11.98
N LYS A 33 -0.35 26.23 -12.22
CA LYS A 33 0.66 25.45 -12.94
C LYS A 33 1.12 24.35 -11.99
N PHE A 34 0.61 23.13 -12.16
CA PHE A 34 1.06 21.98 -11.36
C PHE A 34 2.56 21.79 -11.56
N ASP A 35 3.30 21.75 -10.45
CA ASP A 35 4.74 21.49 -10.46
C ASP A 35 4.98 19.99 -10.66
N TYR A 36 5.27 19.62 -11.91
CA TYR A 36 5.55 18.26 -12.33
C TYR A 36 7.00 17.81 -12.11
N THR A 37 7.82 18.57 -11.37
CA THR A 37 9.22 18.20 -11.08
C THR A 37 9.37 16.84 -10.41
N LYS A 38 8.35 16.33 -9.70
CA LYS A 38 8.33 14.96 -9.16
C LYS A 38 8.31 13.88 -10.26
N LEU A 39 7.78 14.16 -11.45
CA LEU A 39 7.80 13.22 -12.58
C LEU A 39 9.22 12.96 -13.10
N LEU A 40 10.16 13.89 -12.90
CA LEU A 40 11.56 13.72 -13.31
C LEU A 40 12.30 12.60 -12.55
N LYS A 41 11.69 12.04 -11.49
CA LYS A 41 12.24 10.92 -10.70
C LYS A 41 11.72 9.55 -11.12
N VAL A 42 10.81 9.48 -12.10
CA VAL A 42 10.16 8.23 -12.53
C VAL A 42 10.32 8.09 -14.05
N ASN A 43 10.66 6.88 -14.50
CA ASN A 43 10.83 6.61 -15.94
C ASN A 43 9.53 6.91 -16.69
N LYS A 44 9.63 7.58 -17.85
CA LYS A 44 8.46 7.88 -18.67
C LYS A 44 7.76 6.58 -19.14
N PRO A 45 6.42 6.56 -19.24
CA PRO A 45 5.72 5.33 -19.62
C PRO A 45 6.08 4.78 -20.99
N ASN A 46 6.37 5.62 -21.98
CA ASN A 46 6.78 5.17 -23.32
C ASN A 46 8.13 4.44 -23.31
N ILE A 47 9.07 4.86 -22.47
CA ILE A 47 10.37 4.19 -22.27
C ILE A 47 10.12 2.80 -21.65
N LEU A 48 9.32 2.74 -20.58
CA LEU A 48 8.98 1.47 -19.93
C LEU A 48 8.20 0.51 -20.84
N MET A 49 7.40 1.03 -21.78
CA MET A 49 6.73 0.24 -22.81
C MET A 49 7.72 -0.40 -23.80
N GLU A 50 8.80 0.30 -24.14
CA GLU A 50 9.89 -0.20 -24.97
C GLU A 50 10.70 -1.26 -24.23
N ASP A 51 11.04 -1.01 -22.96
CA ASP A 51 11.73 -1.96 -22.09
C ASP A 51 10.95 -3.26 -21.95
N LEU A 52 9.65 -3.17 -21.67
CA LEU A 52 8.75 -4.32 -21.54
C LEU A 52 8.67 -5.11 -22.87
N SER A 53 8.66 -4.41 -24.00
CA SER A 53 8.68 -5.04 -25.33
C SER A 53 10.02 -5.73 -25.63
N THR A 54 11.12 -5.21 -25.10
CA THR A 54 12.46 -5.79 -25.22
C THR A 54 12.62 -7.02 -24.33
N SER A 55 12.19 -6.95 -23.06
CA SER A 55 12.18 -8.11 -22.15
C SER A 55 11.34 -9.26 -22.70
N LEU A 56 10.24 -8.97 -23.39
CA LEU A 56 9.43 -9.98 -24.09
C LEU A 56 10.24 -10.73 -25.16
N LYS A 57 11.05 -10.04 -25.96
CA LYS A 57 11.92 -10.67 -26.97
C LYS A 57 12.93 -11.62 -26.32
N ASN A 58 13.39 -11.26 -25.11
CA ASN A 58 14.38 -12.02 -24.35
C ASN A 58 13.79 -13.13 -23.46
N LYS A 59 12.45 -13.27 -23.40
CA LYS A 59 11.70 -14.28 -22.62
C LYS A 59 11.97 -14.29 -21.11
N ASP A 60 12.27 -13.13 -20.52
CA ASP A 60 12.51 -13.01 -19.08
C ASP A 60 11.20 -12.74 -18.30
N VAL A 61 10.58 -13.81 -17.81
CA VAL A 61 9.25 -13.80 -17.15
C VAL A 61 9.21 -12.95 -15.87
N LYS A 62 10.30 -12.97 -15.06
CA LYS A 62 10.37 -12.21 -13.81
C LYS A 62 10.45 -10.71 -14.10
N ASN A 63 11.25 -10.33 -15.10
CA ASN A 63 11.37 -8.94 -15.53
C ASN A 63 10.09 -8.42 -16.20
N VAL A 64 9.37 -9.24 -16.99
CA VAL A 64 8.09 -8.82 -17.60
C VAL A 64 7.06 -8.42 -16.54
N SER A 65 6.94 -9.20 -15.46
CA SER A 65 5.97 -8.94 -14.39
C SER A 65 6.30 -7.65 -13.62
N LEU A 66 7.57 -7.48 -13.25
CA LEU A 66 8.06 -6.29 -12.55
C LEU A 66 7.89 -5.03 -13.40
N LEU A 67 8.37 -5.05 -14.65
CA LEU A 67 8.28 -3.94 -15.59
C LEU A 67 6.84 -3.56 -15.90
N ALA A 68 5.91 -4.52 -15.97
CA ALA A 68 4.50 -4.21 -16.16
C ALA A 68 3.91 -3.44 -14.96
N PHE A 69 4.25 -3.81 -13.73
CA PHE A 69 3.82 -3.06 -12.55
C PHE A 69 4.44 -1.66 -12.46
N GLU A 70 5.72 -1.52 -12.82
CA GLU A 70 6.40 -0.24 -12.90
C GLU A 70 5.80 0.67 -13.97
N LEU A 71 5.53 0.11 -15.15
CA LEU A 71 4.84 0.79 -16.24
C LEU A 71 3.47 1.30 -15.77
N GLU A 72 2.67 0.46 -15.13
CA GLU A 72 1.34 0.87 -14.66
C GLU A 72 1.44 2.00 -13.62
N ASN A 73 2.41 1.93 -12.71
CA ASN A 73 2.64 2.98 -11.72
C ASN A 73 3.06 4.30 -12.38
N SER A 74 3.99 4.25 -13.34
CA SER A 74 4.38 5.40 -14.15
C SER A 74 3.17 5.97 -14.90
N GLN A 75 2.36 5.10 -15.53
CA GLN A 75 1.16 5.50 -16.23
C GLN A 75 0.15 6.22 -15.32
N LYS A 76 -0.06 5.73 -14.09
CA LYS A 76 -0.94 6.39 -13.12
C LYS A 76 -0.44 7.79 -12.73
N GLN A 77 0.88 7.97 -12.58
CA GLN A 77 1.48 9.25 -12.22
C GLN A 77 1.44 10.27 -13.38
N TYR A 78 1.72 9.82 -14.60
CA TYR A 78 1.72 10.67 -15.79
C TYR A 78 0.32 10.98 -16.33
N LEU A 79 -0.73 10.29 -15.83
CA LEU A 79 -2.10 10.47 -16.32
C LEU A 79 -2.61 11.91 -16.16
N ALA A 80 -2.34 12.55 -15.02
CA ALA A 80 -2.74 13.94 -14.78
C ALA A 80 -1.97 14.89 -15.70
N TYR A 81 -0.66 14.70 -15.83
CA TYR A 81 0.19 15.49 -16.71
C TYR A 81 -0.30 15.45 -18.17
N TYR A 82 -0.48 14.25 -18.74
CA TYR A 82 -0.93 14.15 -20.12
C TYR A 82 -2.37 14.64 -20.31
N ASN A 83 -3.25 14.47 -19.29
CA ASN A 83 -4.58 15.08 -19.34
C ASN A 83 -4.46 16.61 -19.43
N ASP A 84 -3.60 17.26 -18.65
CA ASP A 84 -3.38 18.71 -18.77
C ASP A 84 -2.84 19.08 -20.16
N GLN A 85 -1.89 18.31 -20.71
CA GLN A 85 -1.30 18.60 -22.02
C GLN A 85 -2.34 18.57 -23.16
N ILE A 86 -3.31 17.65 -23.12
CA ILE A 86 -4.38 17.63 -24.15
C ILE A 86 -5.36 18.81 -24.03
N TYR A 87 -5.39 19.52 -22.89
CA TYR A 87 -6.21 20.70 -22.68
C TYR A 87 -5.45 22.03 -22.80
N TYR A 88 -4.14 22.01 -22.59
CA TYR A 88 -3.25 23.15 -22.63
C TYR A 88 -3.09 23.73 -24.05
N ASP A 89 -2.79 25.03 -24.13
CA ASP A 89 -2.43 25.75 -25.36
C ASP A 89 -3.31 25.46 -26.60
N GLY A 90 -4.63 25.41 -26.39
CA GLY A 90 -5.59 25.19 -27.47
C GLY A 90 -5.61 23.76 -28.03
N ASN A 91 -4.85 22.81 -27.48
CA ASN A 91 -4.86 21.41 -27.90
C ASN A 91 -6.25 20.76 -27.80
N HIS A 92 -7.08 21.20 -26.85
CA HIS A 92 -8.47 20.77 -26.79
C HIS A 92 -9.24 21.11 -28.08
N LYS A 93 -9.06 22.32 -28.65
CA LYS A 93 -9.74 22.69 -29.90
C LYS A 93 -9.30 21.81 -31.06
N LYS A 94 -8.01 21.47 -31.11
CA LYS A 94 -7.43 20.55 -32.10
C LYS A 94 -7.99 19.14 -31.94
N ILE A 95 -8.11 18.63 -30.71
CA ILE A 95 -8.69 17.30 -30.48
C ILE A 95 -10.15 17.24 -30.94
N TYR A 96 -10.94 18.30 -30.68
CA TYR A 96 -12.33 18.38 -31.13
C TYR A 96 -12.47 18.49 -32.65
N SER A 97 -11.57 19.22 -33.31
CA SER A 97 -11.63 19.41 -34.77
C SER A 97 -11.29 18.12 -35.52
N PHE A 98 -10.21 17.43 -35.12
CA PHE A 98 -9.76 16.22 -35.80
C PHE A 98 -10.57 14.98 -35.44
N PHE A 99 -11.02 14.87 -34.19
CA PHE A 99 -11.60 13.63 -33.66
C PHE A 99 -13.09 13.75 -33.33
N ARG A 100 -13.85 14.63 -34.01
CA ARG A 100 -15.25 14.99 -33.66
C ARG A 100 -16.17 13.80 -33.32
N GLU A 101 -16.08 12.68 -34.03
CA GLU A 101 -16.93 11.50 -33.82
C GLU A 101 -16.38 10.51 -32.77
N GLY A 102 -15.15 10.73 -32.32
CA GLY A 102 -14.40 9.82 -31.49
C GLY A 102 -12.93 9.82 -31.91
N PHE A 103 -12.06 9.35 -31.03
CA PHE A 103 -10.65 9.21 -31.36
C PHE A 103 -10.46 8.17 -32.46
N ASN A 104 -9.71 8.51 -33.52
CA ASN A 104 -9.34 7.60 -34.60
C ASN A 104 -7.85 7.76 -34.89
N ILE A 105 -7.07 6.73 -34.60
CA ILE A 105 -5.61 6.72 -34.77
C ILE A 105 -5.17 6.99 -36.21
N GLU A 106 -5.95 6.62 -37.21
CA GLU A 106 -5.61 6.82 -38.63
C GLU A 106 -5.55 8.31 -39.00
N LYS A 107 -6.35 9.14 -38.32
CA LYS A 107 -6.35 10.60 -38.54
C LYS A 107 -5.09 11.27 -37.99
N LEU A 108 -4.34 10.62 -37.10
CA LEU A 108 -3.12 11.19 -36.51
C LEU A 108 -2.08 11.58 -37.57
N LYS A 109 -1.95 10.76 -38.63
CA LYS A 109 -1.02 11.01 -39.75
C LYS A 109 -1.39 12.26 -40.57
N THR A 110 -2.65 12.71 -40.49
CA THR A 110 -3.16 13.85 -41.26
C THR A 110 -2.98 15.19 -40.55
N ILE A 111 -2.55 15.17 -39.27
CA ILE A 111 -2.32 16.37 -38.47
C ILE A 111 -1.04 17.05 -38.94
N LYS A 112 -1.16 18.30 -39.39
CA LYS A 112 -0.02 19.13 -39.84
C LYS A 112 0.76 19.76 -38.70
N ASP A 113 0.11 19.99 -37.57
CA ASP A 113 0.73 20.52 -36.35
C ASP A 113 1.62 19.42 -35.75
N GLU A 114 2.93 19.56 -35.93
CA GLU A 114 3.91 18.55 -35.54
C GLU A 114 3.96 18.37 -34.01
N ASN A 115 3.95 19.46 -33.25
CA ASN A 115 3.94 19.43 -31.79
C ASN A 115 2.70 18.71 -31.25
N PHE A 116 1.52 19.01 -31.80
CA PHE A 116 0.29 18.32 -31.40
C PHE A 116 0.30 16.84 -31.80
N ARG A 117 0.81 16.53 -33.00
CA ARG A 117 0.94 15.14 -33.47
C ARG A 117 1.89 14.34 -32.58
N GLU A 118 3.05 14.90 -32.24
CA GLU A 118 4.05 14.28 -31.35
C GLU A 118 3.49 14.05 -29.95
N LEU A 119 2.80 15.03 -29.38
CA LEU A 119 2.14 14.87 -28.08
C LEU A 119 1.14 13.70 -28.08
N ILE A 120 0.28 13.62 -29.11
CA ILE A 120 -0.72 12.53 -29.20
C ILE A 120 -0.02 11.19 -29.44
N SER A 121 1.03 11.14 -30.26
CA SER A 121 1.85 9.92 -30.43
C SER A 121 2.49 9.48 -29.11
N GLU A 122 3.13 10.38 -28.38
CA GLU A 122 3.77 10.07 -27.08
C GLU A 122 2.74 9.51 -26.08
N ILE A 123 1.54 10.08 -26.03
CA ILE A 123 0.44 9.57 -25.20
C ILE A 123 0.04 8.15 -25.61
N LEU A 124 -0.11 7.89 -26.90
CA LEU A 124 -0.46 6.54 -27.38
C LEU A 124 0.67 5.54 -27.14
N ASP A 125 1.91 5.91 -27.36
CA ASP A 125 3.08 5.06 -27.18
C ASP A 125 3.34 4.76 -25.70
N SER A 126 2.97 5.71 -24.82
CA SER A 126 2.90 5.55 -23.37
C SER A 126 1.83 4.56 -22.89
N GLY A 127 1.01 4.00 -23.80
CA GLY A 127 0.02 2.98 -23.48
C GLY A 127 -1.30 3.55 -22.93
N TYR A 128 -1.61 4.81 -23.23
CA TYR A 128 -2.94 5.37 -22.96
C TYR A 128 -3.85 5.25 -24.19
N LYS A 129 -5.16 5.36 -23.93
CA LYS A 129 -6.18 5.57 -24.96
C LYS A 129 -6.95 6.86 -24.68
N ILE A 130 -7.24 7.60 -25.74
CA ILE A 130 -8.06 8.80 -25.72
C ILE A 130 -9.52 8.39 -25.92
N VAL A 131 -10.39 8.68 -24.95
CA VAL A 131 -11.82 8.35 -25.01
C VAL A 131 -12.68 9.59 -24.92
N LYS A 132 -13.85 9.55 -25.57
CA LYS A 132 -14.82 10.64 -25.52
C LYS A 132 -15.97 10.27 -24.57
N ILE A 133 -16.08 10.96 -23.44
CA ILE A 133 -17.11 10.75 -22.40
C ILE A 133 -17.89 12.05 -22.21
N ASN A 134 -19.22 12.03 -22.33
CA ASN A 134 -20.08 13.21 -22.19
C ASN A 134 -19.58 14.46 -22.95
N LYS A 135 -19.18 14.24 -24.22
CA LYS A 135 -18.59 15.24 -25.11
C LYS A 135 -17.19 15.74 -24.72
N ILE A 136 -16.56 15.21 -23.69
CA ILE A 136 -15.22 15.59 -23.21
C ILE A 136 -14.21 14.48 -23.56
N TYR A 137 -12.99 14.83 -23.99
CA TYR A 137 -11.94 13.84 -24.21
C TYR A 137 -11.17 13.58 -22.92
N LYS A 138 -10.95 12.31 -22.57
CA LYS A 138 -10.16 11.94 -21.40
C LYS A 138 -9.14 10.89 -21.78
N LEU A 139 -8.00 10.92 -21.12
CA LEU A 139 -7.04 9.82 -21.16
C LEU A 139 -7.43 8.77 -20.13
N ILE A 140 -7.30 7.52 -20.51
CA ILE A 140 -7.34 6.37 -19.60
C ILE A 140 -6.25 5.39 -20.01
N ILE A 141 -5.77 4.58 -19.08
CA ILE A 141 -4.79 3.53 -19.35
C ILE A 141 -5.42 2.47 -20.27
N ASP A 142 -4.69 2.06 -21.30
CA ASP A 142 -5.12 1.03 -22.23
C ASP A 142 -4.70 -0.36 -21.74
N TYR A 143 -5.41 -0.88 -20.74
CA TYR A 143 -5.11 -2.18 -20.14
C TYR A 143 -5.18 -3.36 -21.13
N ASP A 144 -5.85 -3.22 -22.28
CA ASP A 144 -5.86 -4.26 -23.32
C ASP A 144 -4.45 -4.50 -23.88
N ARG A 145 -3.59 -3.47 -23.90
CA ARG A 145 -2.19 -3.57 -24.33
C ARG A 145 -1.37 -4.51 -23.44
N TYR A 146 -1.79 -4.76 -22.21
CA TYR A 146 -1.08 -5.67 -21.32
C TYR A 146 -1.31 -7.14 -21.68
N ARG A 147 -2.39 -7.47 -22.40
CA ARG A 147 -2.77 -8.85 -22.70
C ARG A 147 -1.72 -9.63 -23.46
N LYS A 148 -0.98 -8.98 -24.37
CA LYS A 148 0.10 -9.62 -25.13
C LYS A 148 1.23 -10.13 -24.23
N TYR A 149 1.36 -9.58 -23.01
CA TYR A 149 2.36 -9.99 -22.03
C TYR A 149 1.86 -11.07 -21.06
N TYR A 150 0.54 -11.36 -21.01
CA TYR A 150 -0.03 -12.33 -20.06
C TYR A 150 0.61 -13.74 -20.09
N PRO A 151 1.03 -14.29 -21.25
CA PRO A 151 1.71 -15.59 -21.28
C PRO A 151 3.08 -15.59 -20.59
N TYR A 152 3.65 -14.41 -20.37
CA TYR A 152 5.00 -14.19 -19.84
C TYR A 152 4.98 -13.51 -18.47
N MET A 153 3.80 -13.29 -17.90
CA MET A 153 3.63 -12.78 -16.55
C MET A 153 3.56 -13.94 -15.57
N ASN A 154 4.05 -13.70 -14.35
CA ASN A 154 3.73 -14.56 -13.23
C ASN A 154 2.21 -14.52 -12.93
N GLN A 155 1.74 -15.47 -12.13
CA GLN A 155 0.30 -15.62 -11.92
C GLN A 155 -0.33 -14.43 -11.19
N GLU A 156 0.40 -13.79 -10.27
CA GLU A 156 -0.04 -12.57 -9.57
C GLU A 156 -0.31 -11.43 -10.55
N ALA A 157 0.68 -11.04 -11.35
CA ALA A 157 0.55 -9.97 -12.32
C ALA A 157 -0.54 -10.28 -13.35
N LYS A 158 -0.62 -11.52 -13.83
CA LYS A 158 -1.67 -11.95 -14.77
C LYS A 158 -3.07 -11.78 -14.17
N MET A 159 -3.29 -12.22 -12.93
CA MET A 159 -4.59 -12.06 -12.27
C MET A 159 -4.92 -10.59 -12.02
N TYR A 160 -3.95 -9.80 -11.52
CA TYR A 160 -4.12 -8.37 -11.32
C TYR A 160 -4.51 -7.65 -12.61
N PHE A 161 -3.69 -7.78 -13.67
CA PHE A 161 -3.92 -7.10 -14.93
C PHE A 161 -5.21 -7.56 -15.61
N HIS A 162 -5.66 -8.80 -15.39
CA HIS A 162 -6.96 -9.26 -15.85
C HIS A 162 -8.12 -8.54 -15.14
N LEU A 163 -8.04 -8.39 -13.81
CA LEU A 163 -9.06 -7.67 -13.02
C LEU A 163 -9.20 -6.21 -13.47
N VAL A 164 -8.08 -5.47 -13.52
CA VAL A 164 -8.11 -4.06 -13.94
C VAL A 164 -8.44 -3.90 -15.42
N PHE A 165 -8.07 -4.87 -16.27
CA PHE A 165 -8.54 -4.91 -17.65
C PHE A 165 -10.07 -4.96 -17.70
N ARG A 166 -10.71 -5.86 -16.95
CA ARG A 166 -12.18 -5.95 -16.90
C ARG A 166 -12.81 -4.65 -16.42
N GLU A 167 -12.19 -3.96 -15.47
CA GLU A 167 -12.63 -2.64 -14.97
C GLU A 167 -12.57 -1.55 -16.05
N TYR A 168 -11.41 -1.33 -16.65
CA TYR A 168 -11.11 -0.14 -17.47
C TYR A 168 -11.30 -0.33 -18.98
N SER A 169 -11.60 -1.55 -19.44
CA SER A 169 -11.77 -1.84 -20.88
C SER A 169 -13.16 -1.53 -21.42
N LEU A 170 -14.06 -0.97 -20.60
CA LEU A 170 -15.42 -0.63 -21.02
C LEU A 170 -15.74 0.89 -20.93
N PRO A 171 -15.08 1.77 -21.71
CA PRO A 171 -15.47 3.19 -21.78
C PRO A 171 -16.90 3.40 -22.28
N SER A 172 -17.41 2.50 -23.13
CA SER A 172 -18.74 2.57 -23.74
C SER A 172 -19.91 2.29 -22.78
N LYS A 173 -19.65 1.72 -21.58
CA LYS A 173 -20.66 1.52 -20.53
C LYS A 173 -20.72 2.63 -19.48
N ILE A 174 -19.84 3.63 -19.58
CA ILE A 174 -19.90 4.83 -18.73
C ILE A 174 -20.95 5.83 -19.25
N ASN A 175 -21.34 5.74 -20.53
CA ASN A 175 -22.31 6.65 -21.19
C ASN A 175 -23.69 6.04 -21.48
N SER A 176 -23.95 4.77 -21.13
CA SER A 176 -25.28 4.19 -21.34
C SER A 176 -25.76 3.46 -20.10
N ALA A 177 -27.02 3.66 -19.76
CA ALA A 177 -27.77 2.94 -18.73
C ALA A 177 -27.83 1.41 -18.95
N ASN A 178 -27.08 0.86 -19.90
CA ASN A 178 -26.84 -0.57 -20.08
C ASN A 178 -25.60 -0.95 -19.28
N SER A 179 -25.82 -0.89 -17.97
CA SER A 179 -24.95 -1.26 -16.87
C SER A 179 -24.43 -2.69 -17.02
N LEU A 180 -23.25 -2.97 -16.44
CA LEU A 180 -22.79 -4.35 -16.24
C LEU A 180 -23.94 -5.16 -15.61
N SER A 181 -24.18 -6.38 -16.07
CA SER A 181 -25.17 -7.25 -15.42
C SER A 181 -24.76 -7.47 -13.97
N TYR A 182 -25.72 -7.68 -13.07
CA TYR A 182 -25.38 -7.96 -11.67
C TYR A 182 -24.48 -9.20 -11.54
N PHE A 183 -24.62 -10.18 -12.44
CA PHE A 183 -23.73 -11.35 -12.49
C PHE A 183 -22.28 -10.99 -12.85
N GLU A 184 -22.06 -10.11 -13.83
CA GLU A 184 -20.72 -9.63 -14.17
C GLU A 184 -20.08 -8.87 -13.01
N ILE A 185 -20.87 -8.12 -12.22
CA ILE A 185 -20.38 -7.47 -10.99
C ILE A 185 -20.01 -8.53 -9.95
N ALA A 186 -20.88 -9.52 -9.73
CA ALA A 186 -20.65 -10.62 -8.79
C ALA A 186 -19.37 -11.40 -9.10
N ASP A 187 -19.19 -11.76 -10.37
CA ASP A 187 -18.06 -12.54 -10.85
C ASP A 187 -16.73 -11.80 -10.61
N ARG A 188 -16.72 -10.49 -10.83
CA ARG A 188 -15.56 -9.63 -10.53
C ARG A 188 -15.27 -9.52 -9.04
N ILE A 189 -16.29 -9.48 -8.19
CA ILE A 189 -16.12 -9.50 -6.72
C ILE A 189 -15.46 -10.82 -6.32
N VAL A 190 -15.96 -11.95 -6.83
CA VAL A 190 -15.39 -13.28 -6.57
C VAL A 190 -13.94 -13.39 -7.06
N GLU A 191 -13.61 -12.85 -8.23
CA GLU A 191 -12.22 -12.82 -8.71
C GLU A 191 -11.31 -11.91 -7.87
N GLY A 192 -11.84 -10.78 -7.39
CA GLY A 192 -11.15 -9.89 -6.46
C GLY A 192 -10.81 -10.58 -5.15
N ASP A 193 -11.80 -11.24 -4.52
CA ASP A 193 -11.63 -12.03 -3.30
C ASP A 193 -10.60 -13.15 -3.49
N LYS A 194 -10.68 -13.89 -4.61
CA LYS A 194 -9.66 -14.90 -4.99
C LYS A 194 -8.26 -14.31 -5.07
N PHE A 195 -8.11 -13.12 -5.66
CA PHE A 195 -6.81 -12.45 -5.75
C PHE A 195 -6.30 -12.08 -4.36
N ILE A 196 -7.13 -11.43 -3.54
CA ILE A 196 -6.77 -10.95 -2.20
C ILE A 196 -6.35 -12.12 -1.30
N LEU A 197 -7.05 -13.25 -1.37
CA LEU A 197 -6.71 -14.43 -0.56
C LEU A 197 -5.49 -15.18 -1.07
N LYS A 198 -5.28 -15.18 -2.40
CA LYS A 198 -4.13 -15.86 -3.01
C LYS A 198 -2.85 -15.05 -2.93
N TYR A 199 -2.96 -13.72 -2.98
CA TYR A 199 -1.85 -12.78 -2.97
C TYR A 199 -2.05 -11.71 -1.89
N PRO A 200 -2.21 -12.11 -0.62
CA PRO A 200 -2.50 -11.21 0.48
C PRO A 200 -1.48 -10.06 0.60
N PHE A 201 -0.20 -10.35 0.33
CA PHE A 201 0.92 -9.42 0.46
C PHE A 201 1.32 -8.71 -0.84
N SER A 202 0.53 -8.86 -1.92
CA SER A 202 0.81 -8.15 -3.16
C SER A 202 0.79 -6.64 -2.93
N LYS A 203 1.75 -5.92 -3.55
CA LYS A 203 1.68 -4.44 -3.66
C LYS A 203 0.40 -3.96 -4.36
N LYS A 204 -0.36 -4.87 -4.98
CA LYS A 204 -1.64 -4.61 -5.67
C LYS A 204 -2.87 -5.00 -4.87
N THR A 205 -2.75 -5.66 -3.71
CA THR A 205 -3.89 -6.07 -2.88
C THR A 205 -4.82 -4.90 -2.59
N ASN A 206 -4.30 -3.77 -2.10
CA ASN A 206 -5.12 -2.60 -1.78
C ASN A 206 -5.80 -2.00 -3.02
N SER A 207 -5.17 -2.10 -4.20
CA SER A 207 -5.81 -1.67 -5.45
C SER A 207 -7.00 -2.57 -5.81
N VAL A 208 -6.84 -3.89 -5.70
CA VAL A 208 -7.91 -4.86 -5.98
C VAL A 208 -9.04 -4.74 -4.96
N LEU A 209 -8.68 -4.50 -3.70
CA LEU A 209 -9.61 -4.29 -2.62
C LEU A 209 -10.49 -3.06 -2.81
N ASN A 210 -9.88 -1.93 -3.18
CA ASN A 210 -10.61 -0.70 -3.49
C ASN A 210 -11.56 -0.92 -4.67
N TYR A 211 -11.11 -1.68 -5.68
CA TYR A 211 -11.95 -2.08 -6.80
C TYR A 211 -13.15 -2.94 -6.37
N GLU A 212 -12.92 -4.00 -5.59
CA GLU A 212 -13.97 -4.86 -5.06
C GLU A 212 -14.98 -4.08 -4.20
N THR A 213 -14.49 -3.17 -3.36
CA THR A 213 -15.32 -2.28 -2.52
C THR A 213 -16.25 -1.42 -3.38
N ASN A 214 -15.75 -0.86 -4.49
CA ASN A 214 -16.56 -0.07 -5.41
C ASN A 214 -17.66 -0.93 -6.08
N LEU A 215 -17.33 -2.17 -6.44
CA LEU A 215 -18.30 -3.11 -7.02
C LEU A 215 -19.36 -3.55 -6.02
N PHE A 216 -18.95 -3.79 -4.77
CA PHE A 216 -19.85 -4.11 -3.67
C PHE A 216 -20.89 -3.00 -3.52
N TRP A 217 -20.48 -1.74 -3.40
CA TRP A 217 -21.43 -0.64 -3.22
C TRP A 217 -22.47 -0.54 -4.34
N ARG A 218 -22.09 -0.93 -5.55
CA ARG A 218 -23.00 -0.95 -6.71
C ARG A 218 -24.18 -1.91 -6.57
N ILE A 219 -24.03 -2.97 -5.79
CA ILE A 219 -25.09 -3.96 -5.57
C ILE A 219 -25.71 -3.90 -4.18
N PHE A 220 -25.13 -3.15 -3.22
CA PHE A 220 -25.64 -3.03 -1.86
C PHE A 220 -26.24 -1.64 -1.50
N ASP A 221 -25.77 -0.53 -2.08
CA ASP A 221 -26.27 0.81 -1.75
C ASP A 221 -27.37 1.28 -2.71
N ALA A 222 -28.63 1.02 -2.33
CA ALA A 222 -29.76 1.45 -3.12
C ALA A 222 -29.98 2.98 -3.15
N ASN A 223 -29.31 3.75 -2.28
CA ASN A 223 -29.39 5.21 -2.32
C ASN A 223 -28.62 5.75 -3.54
N SER A 224 -27.45 5.17 -3.82
CA SER A 224 -26.64 5.50 -5.00
C SER A 224 -27.08 4.72 -6.25
N TYR A 225 -27.63 3.51 -6.07
CA TYR A 225 -28.00 2.59 -7.14
C TYR A 225 -29.45 2.10 -6.98
N PRO A 226 -30.46 2.95 -7.21
CA PRO A 226 -31.86 2.61 -7.00
C PRO A 226 -32.38 1.51 -7.94
N ASP A 227 -31.63 1.18 -9.00
CA ASP A 227 -31.97 0.12 -9.94
C ASP A 227 -31.94 -1.28 -9.32
N ILE A 228 -31.32 -1.47 -8.14
CA ILE A 228 -31.32 -2.74 -7.41
C ILE A 228 -32.67 -3.04 -6.73
N LEU A 229 -33.59 -2.07 -6.71
CA LEU A 229 -34.89 -2.19 -6.07
C LEU A 229 -36.03 -2.40 -7.08
N THR A 230 -37.09 -3.06 -6.63
CA THR A 230 -38.40 -3.04 -7.29
C THR A 230 -39.05 -1.68 -7.09
N LYS A 231 -40.17 -1.44 -7.79
CA LYS A 231 -40.95 -0.19 -7.62
C LYS A 231 -41.50 -0.03 -6.19
N GLU A 232 -41.67 -1.13 -5.48
CA GLU A 232 -42.15 -1.19 -4.10
C GLU A 232 -41.02 -1.00 -3.07
N GLY A 233 -39.78 -0.77 -3.51
CA GLY A 233 -38.62 -0.56 -2.62
C GLY A 233 -38.03 -1.85 -2.06
N LYS A 234 -38.37 -3.02 -2.62
CA LYS A 234 -37.79 -4.30 -2.23
C LYS A 234 -36.54 -4.58 -3.04
N VAL A 235 -35.53 -5.23 -2.44
CA VAL A 235 -34.37 -5.72 -3.18
C VAL A 235 -34.86 -6.74 -4.21
N LYS A 236 -34.48 -6.57 -5.48
CA LYS A 236 -34.96 -7.43 -6.56
C LYS A 236 -34.49 -8.89 -6.38
N PRO A 237 -35.29 -9.88 -6.79
CA PRO A 237 -34.89 -11.29 -6.72
C PRO A 237 -33.58 -11.60 -7.46
N GLU A 238 -33.33 -10.93 -8.59
CA GLU A 238 -32.07 -11.07 -9.35
C GLU A 238 -30.84 -10.63 -8.54
N VAL A 239 -30.97 -9.58 -7.72
CA VAL A 239 -29.89 -9.09 -6.84
C VAL A 239 -29.71 -10.02 -5.64
N ILE A 240 -30.80 -10.58 -5.09
CA ILE A 240 -30.72 -11.62 -4.04
C ILE A 240 -29.96 -12.86 -4.53
N ASN A 241 -30.21 -13.30 -5.76
CA ASN A 241 -29.48 -14.43 -6.34
C ASN A 241 -27.99 -14.13 -6.51
N ILE A 242 -27.63 -12.87 -6.78
CA ILE A 242 -26.24 -12.44 -6.82
C ILE A 242 -25.59 -12.50 -5.45
N TYR A 243 -26.25 -12.07 -4.37
CA TYR A 243 -25.71 -12.21 -3.02
C TYR A 243 -25.44 -13.68 -2.66
N LYS A 244 -26.34 -14.59 -3.05
CA LYS A 244 -26.15 -16.04 -2.85
C LYS A 244 -24.97 -16.56 -3.66
N TYR A 245 -24.87 -16.19 -4.94
CA TYR A 245 -23.75 -16.57 -5.80
C TYR A 245 -22.42 -16.12 -5.19
N ILE A 246 -22.32 -14.87 -4.72
CA ILE A 246 -21.10 -14.37 -4.08
C ILE A 246 -20.80 -15.22 -2.84
N ASN A 247 -21.78 -15.43 -1.95
CA ASN A 247 -21.62 -16.22 -0.73
C ASN A 247 -21.19 -17.69 -0.97
N GLU A 248 -21.56 -18.28 -2.11
CA GLU A 248 -21.15 -19.64 -2.49
C GLU A 248 -19.75 -19.70 -3.09
N ASN A 249 -19.23 -18.57 -3.59
CA ASN A 249 -18.01 -18.54 -4.42
C ASN A 249 -16.88 -17.67 -3.85
N VAL A 250 -17.13 -16.85 -2.82
CA VAL A 250 -16.07 -16.16 -2.07
C VAL A 250 -15.49 -17.09 -1.01
N PHE A 251 -14.18 -16.99 -0.84
CA PHE A 251 -13.40 -17.84 0.06
C PHE A 251 -13.15 -17.13 1.40
N ASN A 252 -13.38 -15.82 1.47
CA ASN A 252 -13.25 -15.05 2.70
C ASN A 252 -14.40 -15.35 3.65
N LYS A 253 -14.08 -16.00 4.77
CA LYS A 253 -15.05 -16.36 5.81
C LYS A 253 -15.80 -15.14 6.38
N GLY A 254 -15.12 -14.01 6.59
CA GLY A 254 -15.75 -12.79 7.10
C GLY A 254 -16.77 -12.22 6.12
N PHE A 255 -16.46 -12.28 4.82
CA PHE A 255 -17.40 -11.86 3.79
C PHE A 255 -18.61 -12.80 3.71
N ASN A 256 -18.40 -14.12 3.81
CA ASN A 256 -19.48 -15.10 3.92
C ASN A 256 -20.36 -14.89 5.14
N ASP A 257 -19.77 -14.66 6.32
CA ASP A 257 -20.52 -14.41 7.55
C ASP A 257 -21.39 -13.14 7.42
N PHE A 258 -20.86 -12.09 6.79
CA PHE A 258 -21.63 -10.89 6.45
C PHE A 258 -22.79 -11.19 5.50
N LEU A 259 -22.55 -11.88 4.38
CA LEU A 259 -23.59 -12.17 3.39
C LEU A 259 -24.69 -13.07 3.95
N ASN A 260 -24.33 -14.09 4.73
CA ASN A 260 -25.27 -14.95 5.43
C ASN A 260 -26.14 -14.14 6.41
N GLY A 261 -25.51 -13.27 7.21
CA GLY A 261 -26.23 -12.37 8.12
C GLY A 261 -27.15 -11.40 7.38
N TYR A 262 -26.68 -10.82 6.27
CA TYR A 262 -27.42 -9.86 5.48
C TYR A 262 -28.62 -10.50 4.76
N LEU A 263 -28.44 -11.68 4.17
CA LEU A 263 -29.52 -12.44 3.54
C LEU A 263 -30.61 -12.81 4.55
N LYS A 264 -30.21 -13.22 5.76
CA LYS A 264 -31.13 -13.48 6.87
C LYS A 264 -31.88 -12.20 7.26
N PHE A 265 -31.16 -11.11 7.49
CA PHE A 265 -31.75 -9.82 7.85
C PHE A 265 -32.76 -9.33 6.80
N LEU A 266 -32.43 -9.44 5.51
CA LEU A 266 -33.34 -9.10 4.43
C LEU A 266 -34.60 -9.97 4.46
N SER A 267 -34.47 -11.28 4.67
CA SER A 267 -35.64 -12.17 4.74
C SER A 267 -36.58 -11.85 5.90
N GLU A 268 -36.03 -11.48 7.07
CA GLU A 268 -36.79 -11.08 8.27
C GLU A 268 -37.47 -9.71 8.09
N ASN A 269 -36.95 -8.87 7.19
CA ASN A 269 -37.44 -7.52 6.91
C ASN A 269 -38.17 -7.43 5.54
N GLU A 270 -38.77 -8.54 5.08
CA GLU A 270 -39.54 -8.64 3.84
C GLU A 270 -38.83 -8.14 2.56
N TYR A 271 -37.49 -8.20 2.58
CA TYR A 271 -36.59 -7.70 1.55
C TYR A 271 -36.68 -6.19 1.28
N ILE A 272 -37.25 -5.42 2.22
CA ILE A 272 -37.39 -3.97 2.06
C ILE A 272 -36.03 -3.29 2.27
N TYR A 273 -35.65 -2.41 1.35
CA TYR A 273 -34.53 -1.51 1.56
C TYR A 273 -34.99 -0.23 2.24
N ASN A 274 -34.52 0.01 3.46
CA ASN A 274 -34.83 1.20 4.25
C ASN A 274 -33.64 1.56 5.14
N ASP A 275 -33.80 2.55 6.01
CA ASP A 275 -32.76 2.99 6.95
C ASP A 275 -32.20 1.87 7.82
N LYS A 276 -33.00 0.86 8.20
CA LYS A 276 -32.51 -0.29 8.97
C LYS A 276 -31.61 -1.19 8.12
N THR A 277 -32.00 -1.43 6.87
CA THR A 277 -31.20 -2.19 5.90
C THR A 277 -29.88 -1.47 5.58
N TYR A 278 -29.93 -0.17 5.32
CA TYR A 278 -28.72 0.63 5.12
C TYR A 278 -27.85 0.65 6.38
N LYS A 279 -28.45 0.84 7.56
CA LYS A 279 -27.73 0.73 8.85
C LYS A 279 -27.10 -0.65 9.06
N TYR A 280 -27.76 -1.73 8.65
CA TYR A 280 -27.18 -3.07 8.73
C TYR A 280 -25.90 -3.16 7.89
N ILE A 281 -25.92 -2.62 6.67
CA ILE A 281 -24.76 -2.62 5.75
C ILE A 281 -23.62 -1.80 6.34
N ILE A 282 -23.87 -0.55 6.77
CA ILE A 282 -22.81 0.34 7.28
C ILE A 282 -22.36 -0.02 8.71
N ASN A 283 -23.24 -0.56 9.57
CA ASN A 283 -22.86 -0.94 10.94
C ASN A 283 -22.24 -2.33 11.01
N ASN A 284 -22.42 -3.17 9.99
CA ASN A 284 -21.52 -4.30 9.74
C ASN A 284 -20.24 -3.78 9.08
N ASP A 285 -19.63 -2.82 9.77
CA ASP A 285 -18.30 -2.27 9.57
C ASP A 285 -17.22 -3.36 9.56
N ASN A 286 -17.54 -4.62 9.82
CA ASN A 286 -16.67 -5.74 9.51
C ASN A 286 -16.33 -5.80 8.02
N PHE A 287 -17.16 -5.35 7.08
CA PHE A 287 -16.77 -5.27 5.68
C PHE A 287 -15.66 -4.21 5.45
N TYR A 288 -15.82 -2.99 5.99
CA TYR A 288 -14.82 -1.91 5.90
C TYR A 288 -13.54 -2.19 6.74
N ASN A 289 -13.70 -2.78 7.92
CA ASN A 289 -12.62 -3.10 8.86
C ASN A 289 -12.00 -4.51 8.66
N PHE A 290 -12.55 -5.38 7.80
CA PHE A 290 -11.87 -6.59 7.33
C PHE A 290 -11.20 -6.37 5.99
N ASN A 291 -11.80 -5.62 5.06
CA ASN A 291 -11.22 -5.48 3.74
C ASN A 291 -10.02 -4.52 3.75
N VAL A 292 -10.17 -3.28 4.24
CA VAL A 292 -9.04 -2.34 4.28
C VAL A 292 -8.15 -2.63 5.47
N LEU A 293 -8.74 -2.87 6.65
CA LEU A 293 -7.93 -3.01 7.83
C LEU A 293 -7.32 -4.41 7.99
N ASN A 294 -7.82 -5.56 7.56
CA ASN A 294 -7.01 -6.80 7.79
C ASN A 294 -5.89 -7.02 6.76
N TYR A 295 -5.86 -6.26 5.66
CA TYR A 295 -4.75 -6.26 4.70
C TYR A 295 -3.83 -5.03 4.83
N GLU A 296 -4.30 -3.92 5.41
CA GLU A 296 -3.43 -2.83 5.91
C GLU A 296 -3.05 -2.96 7.42
N LYS A 297 -3.64 -3.88 8.21
CA LYS A 297 -3.23 -4.23 9.61
C LYS A 297 -2.02 -5.17 9.68
N GLU A 298 -1.14 -5.10 8.70
CA GLU A 298 0.20 -5.65 8.89
C GLU A 298 1.27 -4.58 9.12
N LYS A 299 0.85 -3.30 9.19
CA LYS A 299 1.55 -2.40 10.10
C LYS A 299 0.98 -2.56 11.49
N ILE A 300 1.75 -3.26 12.31
CA ILE A 300 1.54 -3.30 13.75
C ILE A 300 1.56 -1.86 14.24
N LEU A 301 0.45 -1.42 14.86
CA LEU A 301 0.33 -0.07 15.37
C LEU A 301 1.18 0.04 16.63
N ILE A 302 2.09 1.01 16.62
CA ILE A 302 3.03 1.23 17.72
C ILE A 302 2.87 2.65 18.21
N GLU A 303 2.62 2.79 19.50
CA GLU A 303 2.65 4.06 20.22
C GLU A 303 3.96 4.15 21.00
N SER A 304 4.59 5.33 21.00
CA SER A 304 5.76 5.58 21.84
C SER A 304 5.30 5.99 23.24
N ILE A 305 5.79 5.29 24.26
CA ILE A 305 5.51 5.59 25.66
C ILE A 305 6.71 6.30 26.28
N ASP A 306 6.46 7.47 26.87
CA ASP A 306 7.47 8.26 27.60
C ASP A 306 7.62 7.74 29.04
N GLY A 307 8.80 7.22 29.34
CA GLY A 307 9.26 6.93 30.68
C GLY A 307 10.19 8.03 31.19
N ALA A 308 9.63 9.04 31.84
CA ALA A 308 10.43 10.10 32.46
C ALA A 308 11.03 9.65 33.81
N LYS A 309 12.30 10.00 34.05
CA LYS A 309 12.99 9.83 35.35
C LYS A 309 13.73 11.11 35.76
N GLU A 310 14.16 11.15 37.02
CA GLU A 310 14.88 12.29 37.61
C GLU A 310 16.15 12.67 36.84
N ASN A 311 16.84 11.72 36.20
CA ASN A 311 18.10 11.95 35.47
C ASN A 311 18.04 11.59 33.97
N GLY A 312 16.86 11.40 33.36
CA GLY A 312 16.81 10.98 31.97
C GLY A 312 15.40 10.76 31.41
N ARG A 313 15.34 10.45 30.12
CA ARG A 313 14.11 10.05 29.42
C ARG A 313 14.37 8.77 28.64
N TYR A 314 13.43 7.84 28.70
CA TYR A 314 13.45 6.68 27.83
C TYR A 314 12.11 6.54 27.13
N PHE A 315 12.16 6.25 25.83
CA PHE A 315 10.99 5.96 25.02
C PHE A 315 10.96 4.46 24.72
N TYR A 316 9.77 3.87 24.75
CA TYR A 316 9.60 2.48 24.37
C TYR A 316 8.31 2.23 23.60
N PRO A 317 8.31 1.26 22.67
CA PRO A 317 7.15 0.96 21.86
C PRO A 317 6.12 0.19 22.68
N GLN A 318 4.86 0.54 22.47
CA GLN A 318 3.72 -0.25 22.88
C GLN A 318 2.88 -0.60 21.65
N ILE A 319 2.52 -1.87 21.51
CA ILE A 319 1.72 -2.38 20.41
C ILE A 319 0.23 -2.24 20.73
N HIS A 320 -0.54 -1.75 19.76
CA HIS A 320 -1.99 -1.56 19.84
C HIS A 320 -2.73 -2.18 18.66
N GLY A 321 -4.06 -2.30 18.78
CA GLY A 321 -4.95 -2.62 17.66
C GLY A 321 -4.82 -4.03 17.07
N TYR A 322 -3.96 -4.89 17.62
CA TYR A 322 -3.79 -6.26 17.14
C TYR A 322 -4.89 -7.19 17.66
N SER A 323 -5.55 -7.89 16.72
CA SER A 323 -6.75 -8.70 17.00
C SER A 323 -6.47 -9.89 17.92
N LYS A 324 -5.27 -10.48 17.87
CA LYS A 324 -4.87 -11.59 18.76
C LYS A 324 -4.32 -11.05 20.09
N SER A 325 -5.23 -10.68 20.99
CA SER A 325 -4.91 -10.01 22.26
C SER A 325 -3.89 -10.72 23.16
N LYS A 326 -3.79 -12.06 23.12
CA LYS A 326 -2.79 -12.82 23.90
C LYS A 326 -1.36 -12.61 23.37
N ILE A 327 -1.16 -12.68 22.05
CA ILE A 327 0.15 -12.45 21.41
C ILE A 327 0.59 -11.00 21.65
N MET A 328 -0.33 -10.05 21.44
CA MET A 328 -0.06 -8.63 21.70
C MET A 328 0.39 -8.38 23.15
N LYS A 329 -0.31 -8.97 24.13
CA LYS A 329 0.07 -8.86 25.56
C LYS A 329 1.44 -9.47 25.84
N TYR A 330 1.75 -10.62 25.21
CA TYR A 330 3.05 -11.27 25.34
C TYR A 330 4.18 -10.40 24.75
N PHE A 331 4.02 -9.87 23.54
CA PHE A 331 5.03 -8.98 22.94
C PHE A 331 5.19 -7.67 23.71
N ASN A 332 4.09 -7.02 24.12
CA ASN A 332 4.16 -5.84 25.00
C ASN A 332 4.80 -6.11 26.36
N LYS A 333 4.79 -7.36 26.84
CA LYS A 333 5.57 -7.74 28.03
C LYS A 333 7.06 -7.74 27.70
N ASN A 334 7.48 -8.41 26.62
CA ASN A 334 8.89 -8.44 26.20
C ASN A 334 9.45 -7.05 25.91
N LEU A 335 8.66 -6.18 25.27
CA LEU A 335 9.04 -4.78 25.03
C LEU A 335 9.32 -4.03 26.34
N ARG A 336 8.43 -4.18 27.33
CA ARG A 336 8.65 -3.61 28.67
C ARG A 336 9.86 -4.22 29.37
N ASP A 337 10.07 -5.52 29.26
CA ASP A 337 11.22 -6.20 29.87
C ASP A 337 12.55 -5.69 29.27
N ILE A 338 12.61 -5.42 27.95
CA ILE A 338 13.77 -4.79 27.30
C ILE A 338 13.98 -3.36 27.82
N SER A 339 12.93 -2.56 27.86
CA SER A 339 13.01 -1.18 28.37
C SER A 339 13.45 -1.13 29.84
N SER A 340 12.98 -2.08 30.66
CA SER A 340 13.45 -2.24 32.03
C SER A 340 14.93 -2.59 32.09
N LYS A 341 15.43 -3.51 31.24
CA LYS A 341 16.87 -3.83 31.18
C LYS A 341 17.74 -2.64 30.79
N ILE A 342 17.33 -1.87 29.77
CA ILE A 342 17.99 -0.63 29.38
C ILE A 342 18.03 0.33 30.59
N ASN A 343 16.89 0.49 31.24
CA ASN A 343 16.81 1.35 32.41
C ASN A 343 17.67 0.85 33.60
N ASP A 344 17.78 -0.46 33.81
CA ASP A 344 18.47 -1.06 34.97
C ASP A 344 19.98 -1.23 34.74
N TYR A 345 20.46 -0.99 33.51
CA TYR A 345 21.89 -0.98 33.18
C TYR A 345 22.70 -0.04 34.09
N GLU A 346 22.08 1.02 34.61
CA GLU A 346 22.67 1.94 35.60
C GLU A 346 23.11 1.26 36.91
N HIS A 347 22.51 0.13 37.30
CA HIS A 347 22.73 -0.49 38.62
C HIS A 347 23.77 -1.61 38.63
N ASN A 348 24.12 -2.17 37.47
CA ASN A 348 24.94 -3.40 37.38
C ASN A 348 26.43 -3.16 37.08
N LYS A 349 26.86 -1.92 36.84
CA LYS A 349 28.29 -1.60 36.79
C LYS A 349 28.72 -1.08 38.16
N GLU A 350 29.60 -1.82 38.83
CA GLU A 350 30.28 -1.51 40.12
C GLU A 350 31.04 -0.16 40.17
N TYR A 351 30.89 0.72 39.18
CA TYR A 351 31.56 2.01 39.15
C TYR A 351 30.71 3.09 39.86
N PHE A 352 31.11 3.32 41.11
CA PHE A 352 30.68 4.32 42.09
C PHE A 352 30.71 5.81 41.64
N TYR A 353 30.21 6.18 40.46
CA TYR A 353 30.20 7.58 40.01
C TYR A 353 28.80 8.10 39.59
N ARG A 354 28.31 9.00 40.46
CA ARG A 354 27.31 10.08 40.34
C ARG A 354 26.61 10.30 38.98
N LYS A 355 25.27 10.47 39.07
CA LYS A 355 24.31 10.98 38.06
C LYS A 355 24.67 10.58 36.63
N ILE A 356 24.14 9.46 36.16
CA ILE A 356 24.14 9.13 34.74
C ILE A 356 22.94 9.86 34.11
N SER A 357 23.14 10.48 32.94
CA SER A 357 22.01 10.92 32.13
C SER A 357 21.71 9.86 31.09
N LEU A 358 20.49 9.32 31.15
CA LEU A 358 19.98 8.34 30.19
C LEU A 358 19.10 9.03 29.17
N TRP A 359 19.40 8.80 27.90
CA TRP A 359 18.45 9.01 26.81
C TRP A 359 18.33 7.71 26.01
N SER A 360 17.13 7.17 25.87
CA SER A 360 16.90 6.00 25.02
C SER A 360 15.66 6.16 24.16
N ASP A 361 15.68 5.51 23.01
CA ASP A 361 14.58 5.51 22.06
C ASP A 361 14.62 4.21 21.24
N TYR A 362 13.69 4.09 20.29
CA TYR A 362 13.60 2.93 19.42
C TYR A 362 13.36 3.34 17.96
N VAL A 363 13.75 2.45 17.06
CA VAL A 363 13.52 2.58 15.61
C VAL A 363 12.74 1.37 15.14
N ILE A 364 11.79 1.60 14.25
CA ILE A 364 11.07 0.55 13.53
C ILE A 364 11.83 0.30 12.22
N ASN A 365 12.57 -0.80 12.16
CA ASN A 365 13.37 -1.17 10.99
C ASN A 365 12.53 -1.94 9.95
N TYR A 366 11.60 -2.76 10.42
CA TYR A 366 10.65 -3.50 9.58
C TYR A 366 9.28 -3.58 10.25
N ASN A 367 8.21 -3.40 9.47
CA ASN A 367 6.83 -3.51 9.96
C ASN A 367 5.89 -3.82 8.79
N LYS A 368 6.00 -5.04 8.27
CA LYS A 368 5.28 -5.58 7.11
C LYS A 368 5.17 -7.10 7.27
N ASP A 369 4.25 -7.75 6.56
CA ASP A 369 4.12 -9.22 6.49
C ASP A 369 3.88 -9.90 7.86
N GLY A 370 3.31 -9.17 8.82
CA GLY A 370 3.16 -9.61 10.21
C GLY A 370 4.47 -9.70 10.99
N ILE A 371 5.57 -9.19 10.43
CA ILE A 371 6.88 -9.12 11.07
C ILE A 371 7.16 -7.69 11.53
N LEU A 372 7.62 -7.55 12.77
CA LEU A 372 8.09 -6.29 13.33
C LEU A 372 9.52 -6.44 13.82
N SER A 373 10.43 -5.68 13.23
CA SER A 373 11.82 -5.54 13.66
C SER A 373 12.01 -4.19 14.32
N LEU A 374 12.47 -4.21 15.57
CA LEU A 374 12.71 -3.04 16.39
C LEU A 374 14.16 -3.01 16.82
N GLU A 375 14.75 -1.83 16.69
CA GLU A 375 16.02 -1.48 17.28
C GLU A 375 15.78 -0.58 18.49
N PHE A 376 16.45 -0.87 19.60
CA PHE A 376 16.51 0.00 20.76
C PHE A 376 17.91 0.54 20.87
N TYR A 377 18.02 1.82 21.20
CA TYR A 377 19.31 2.45 21.43
C TYR A 377 19.24 3.31 22.67
N ALA A 378 20.32 3.30 23.45
CA ALA A 378 20.44 4.06 24.68
C ALA A 378 21.82 4.69 24.81
N ASP A 379 21.81 5.98 25.11
CA ASP A 379 22.96 6.82 25.35
C ASP A 379 23.08 7.07 26.86
N TYR A 380 24.16 6.57 27.46
CA TYR A 380 24.48 6.81 28.85
C TYR A 380 25.60 7.82 28.94
N ASN A 381 25.28 9.03 29.36
CA ASN A 381 26.24 10.09 29.61
C ASN A 381 26.67 10.06 31.08
N PHE A 382 27.95 9.78 31.31
CA PHE A 382 28.52 9.75 32.65
C PHE A 382 28.98 11.15 33.04
N ASN A 383 28.24 11.81 33.93
CA ASN A 383 28.56 13.18 34.36
C ASN A 383 30.01 13.27 34.89
N ASN A 384 30.72 14.32 34.47
CA ASN A 384 32.15 14.56 34.73
C ASN A 384 33.13 13.68 33.95
N THR A 385 32.67 12.98 32.92
CA THR A 385 33.53 12.34 31.92
C THR A 385 33.08 12.73 30.52
N ASN A 386 34.00 12.81 29.55
CA ASN A 386 33.65 12.91 28.12
C ASN A 386 33.28 11.53 27.53
N ARG A 387 32.68 10.66 28.34
CA ARG A 387 32.38 9.27 27.97
C ARG A 387 30.88 9.10 27.83
N THR A 388 30.49 8.56 26.68
CA THR A 388 29.15 8.07 26.40
C THR A 388 29.25 6.57 26.12
N ASP A 389 28.49 5.76 26.87
CA ASP A 389 28.28 4.35 26.50
C ASP A 389 27.02 4.29 25.62
N TYR A 390 27.11 3.57 24.50
CA TYR A 390 25.99 3.30 23.60
C TYR A 390 25.60 1.84 23.76
N LEU A 391 24.32 1.59 23.99
CA LEU A 391 23.77 0.25 24.08
C LEU A 391 22.73 0.08 22.99
N LEU A 392 22.82 -1.01 22.24
CA LEU A 392 21.91 -1.33 21.14
C LEU A 392 21.32 -2.71 21.37
N TYR A 393 20.00 -2.83 21.28
CA TYR A 393 19.30 -4.11 21.31
C TYR A 393 18.42 -4.26 20.08
N SER A 394 18.25 -5.49 19.60
CA SER A 394 17.25 -5.82 18.59
C SER A 394 16.18 -6.75 19.13
N ILE A 395 14.98 -6.66 18.57
CA ILE A 395 13.97 -7.70 18.69
C ILE A 395 13.14 -7.81 17.42
N ASN A 396 12.87 -9.04 17.01
CA ASN A 396 12.11 -9.36 15.81
C ASN A 396 10.91 -10.21 16.21
N PHE A 397 9.71 -9.72 15.95
CA PHE A 397 8.47 -10.42 16.27
C PHE A 397 7.82 -10.94 15.00
N ASP A 398 7.32 -12.17 15.05
CA ASP A 398 6.38 -12.70 14.07
C ASP A 398 4.99 -12.80 14.71
N PHE A 399 4.10 -11.90 14.29
CA PHE A 399 2.73 -11.83 14.77
C PHE A 399 1.84 -12.93 14.21
N ASN A 400 2.25 -13.60 13.12
CA ASN A 400 1.53 -14.71 12.54
C ASN A 400 1.61 -15.93 13.46
N THR A 401 2.82 -16.25 13.90
CA THR A 401 3.10 -17.40 14.79
C THR A 401 3.08 -17.03 16.28
N GLY A 402 3.24 -15.76 16.63
CA GLY A 402 3.40 -15.31 18.02
C GLY A 402 4.79 -15.57 18.59
N ARG A 403 5.79 -15.79 17.74
CA ARG A 403 7.18 -16.06 18.13
C ARG A 403 8.03 -14.79 18.08
N ILE A 404 9.10 -14.80 18.88
CA ILE A 404 10.26 -13.92 18.66
C ILE A 404 11.18 -14.68 17.71
N LEU A 405 11.62 -14.03 16.64
CA LEU A 405 12.43 -14.63 15.59
C LEU A 405 13.90 -14.61 15.99
N GLU A 406 14.55 -15.76 15.84
CA GLU A 406 16.00 -15.89 15.80
C GLU A 406 16.48 -15.80 14.35
N LEU A 407 17.78 -15.55 14.11
CA LEU A 407 18.28 -15.33 12.75
C LEU A 407 18.00 -16.53 11.83
N LYS A 408 18.13 -17.74 12.36
CA LYS A 408 17.80 -18.96 11.62
C LYS A 408 16.34 -19.06 11.17
N ASP A 409 15.40 -18.43 11.88
CA ASP A 409 13.98 -18.49 11.55
C ASP A 409 13.63 -17.65 10.31
N ILE A 410 14.55 -16.81 9.82
CA ILE A 410 14.39 -15.99 8.61
C ILE A 410 14.51 -16.82 7.33
N PHE A 411 15.13 -18.00 7.42
CA PHE A 411 15.47 -18.83 6.29
C PHE A 411 14.81 -20.19 6.41
N ASP A 412 14.27 -20.73 5.31
CA ASP A 412 13.64 -22.06 5.29
C ASP A 412 14.62 -23.16 5.72
N ASP A 413 15.89 -23.01 5.33
CA ASP A 413 17.01 -23.85 5.78
C ASP A 413 18.27 -22.99 5.95
N PHE A 414 18.49 -22.51 7.17
CA PHE A 414 19.62 -21.64 7.51
C PHE A 414 20.99 -22.21 7.08
N SER A 415 21.14 -23.55 7.07
CA SER A 415 22.41 -24.20 6.76
C SER A 415 22.87 -23.92 5.32
N LYS A 416 21.93 -23.74 4.38
CA LYS A 416 22.22 -23.42 2.97
C LYS A 416 22.78 -22.01 2.80
N TYR A 417 22.39 -21.09 3.69
CA TYR A 417 22.73 -19.68 3.59
C TYR A 417 23.91 -19.27 4.46
N LYS A 418 24.26 -20.07 5.48
CA LYS A 418 25.31 -19.76 6.46
C LYS A 418 26.63 -19.35 5.80
N THR A 419 27.10 -20.09 4.79
CA THR A 419 28.34 -19.76 4.07
C THR A 419 28.26 -18.41 3.35
N ASN A 420 27.16 -18.14 2.64
CA ASN A 420 26.98 -16.89 1.90
C ASN A 420 26.90 -15.68 2.84
N ILE A 421 26.26 -15.84 4.00
CA ILE A 421 26.21 -14.80 5.03
C ILE A 421 27.62 -14.54 5.59
N LEU A 422 28.40 -15.59 5.87
CA LEU A 422 29.78 -15.45 6.34
C LEU A 422 30.69 -14.78 5.31
N ASP A 423 30.49 -15.05 4.02
CA ASP A 423 31.25 -14.41 2.95
C ASP A 423 30.97 -12.90 2.87
N GLU A 424 29.70 -12.50 2.98
CA GLU A 424 29.32 -11.07 3.06
C GLU A 424 29.91 -10.39 4.31
N ILE A 425 29.87 -11.07 5.47
CA ILE A 425 30.48 -10.56 6.72
C ILE A 425 31.99 -10.37 6.53
N LYS A 426 32.67 -11.35 5.91
CA LYS A 426 34.11 -11.30 5.64
C LYS A 426 34.46 -10.19 4.66
N GLU A 427 33.66 -10.01 3.62
CA GLU A 427 33.82 -8.92 2.66
C GLU A 427 33.66 -7.57 3.35
N TYR A 428 32.58 -7.38 4.12
CA TYR A 428 32.36 -6.18 4.92
C TYR A 428 33.54 -5.91 5.86
N ALA A 429 33.97 -6.93 6.62
CA ALA A 429 35.07 -6.82 7.56
C ALA A 429 36.34 -6.33 6.87
N SER A 430 36.69 -6.89 5.69
CA SER A 430 37.89 -6.52 4.94
C SER A 430 37.91 -5.06 4.45
N LYS A 431 36.73 -4.49 4.18
CA LYS A 431 36.54 -3.13 3.66
C LYS A 431 36.27 -2.09 4.75
N SER A 432 35.86 -2.53 5.93
CA SER A 432 35.46 -1.65 7.04
C SER A 432 36.67 -1.06 7.79
N SER A 433 36.45 0.08 8.46
CA SER A 433 37.37 0.60 9.48
C SER A 433 37.50 -0.32 10.71
N TYR A 434 36.62 -1.32 10.83
CA TYR A 434 36.56 -2.28 11.93
C TYR A 434 37.28 -3.60 11.65
N LYS A 435 38.01 -3.72 10.53
CA LYS A 435 38.65 -4.97 10.08
C LYS A 435 39.50 -5.70 11.14
N ASN A 436 40.12 -4.96 12.05
CA ASN A 436 40.98 -5.53 13.11
C ASN A 436 40.20 -5.93 14.37
N TYR A 437 38.90 -5.62 14.41
CA TYR A 437 38.04 -5.83 15.56
C TYR A 437 36.96 -6.89 15.31
N ILE A 438 36.61 -7.14 14.04
CA ILE A 438 35.68 -8.21 13.65
C ILE A 438 36.46 -9.52 13.56
N LYS A 439 36.20 -10.44 14.48
CA LYS A 439 36.81 -11.78 14.48
C LYS A 439 35.83 -12.77 13.87
N LEU A 440 36.24 -13.46 12.80
CA LEU A 440 35.35 -14.40 12.09
C LEU A 440 34.92 -15.59 12.98
N ASP A 441 35.77 -16.02 13.91
CA ASP A 441 35.45 -17.09 14.86
C ASP A 441 34.28 -16.73 15.79
N ASP A 442 33.99 -15.45 16.00
CA ASP A 442 32.84 -15.02 16.81
C ASP A 442 31.49 -15.32 16.12
N PHE A 443 31.51 -15.65 14.82
CA PHE A 443 30.33 -15.98 14.01
C PHE A 443 30.06 -17.50 13.90
N ASP A 444 30.75 -18.34 14.69
CA ASP A 444 30.51 -19.79 14.70
C ASP A 444 29.04 -20.13 15.05
N ASN A 445 28.42 -19.33 15.93
CA ASN A 445 27.02 -19.43 16.35
C ASN A 445 26.11 -18.40 15.65
N LEU A 446 26.39 -18.09 14.38
CA LEU A 446 25.67 -17.08 13.58
C LEU A 446 24.15 -17.17 13.70
N GLU A 447 23.59 -18.38 13.70
CA GLU A 447 22.14 -18.65 13.80
C GLU A 447 21.42 -17.99 14.99
N ASN A 448 22.16 -17.68 16.06
CA ASN A 448 21.63 -17.11 17.31
C ASN A 448 22.11 -15.67 17.55
N MET A 449 22.80 -15.07 16.59
CA MET A 449 23.25 -13.69 16.72
C MET A 449 22.07 -12.72 16.64
N GLU A 450 22.20 -11.60 17.35
CA GLU A 450 21.26 -10.49 17.24
C GLU A 450 21.29 -9.88 15.84
N PHE A 451 20.12 -9.49 15.35
CA PHE A 451 19.97 -8.99 13.99
C PHE A 451 18.76 -8.06 13.86
N LEU A 452 18.80 -7.20 12.85
CA LEU A 452 17.66 -6.40 12.43
C LEU A 452 17.23 -6.83 11.03
N ILE A 453 15.93 -6.78 10.78
CA ILE A 453 15.35 -6.96 9.46
C ILE A 453 15.12 -5.58 8.86
N ASN A 454 15.51 -5.40 7.61
CA ASN A 454 15.19 -4.24 6.81
C ASN A 454 14.52 -4.69 5.50
N ASP A 455 14.09 -3.73 4.67
CA ASP A 455 13.35 -4.03 3.44
C ASP A 455 14.12 -4.90 2.41
N ASP A 456 15.44 -4.78 2.35
CA ASP A 456 16.30 -5.40 1.33
C ASP A 456 17.48 -6.21 1.90
N ARG A 457 17.63 -6.23 3.23
CA ARG A 457 18.75 -6.86 3.91
C ARG A 457 18.44 -7.21 5.37
N ILE A 458 19.32 -8.01 5.97
CA ILE A 458 19.47 -8.11 7.42
C ILE A 458 20.72 -7.37 7.87
N ASP A 459 20.69 -6.78 9.05
CA ASP A 459 21.87 -6.21 9.71
C ASP A 459 22.24 -7.09 10.90
N ILE A 460 23.38 -7.78 10.86
CA ILE A 460 23.91 -8.55 12.00
C ILE A 460 24.52 -7.57 13.00
N LEU A 461 24.10 -7.66 14.26
CA LEU A 461 24.61 -6.82 15.33
C LEU A 461 25.84 -7.47 15.97
N TYR A 462 26.95 -6.76 15.96
CA TYR A 462 28.23 -7.27 16.46
C TYR A 462 28.87 -6.28 17.44
N ASP A 463 29.10 -6.72 18.66
CA ASP A 463 29.73 -5.90 19.69
C ASP A 463 31.25 -5.86 19.54
N VAL A 464 31.77 -4.68 19.24
CA VAL A 464 33.20 -4.43 19.14
C VAL A 464 33.73 -3.93 20.48
N LYS A 465 34.69 -4.66 21.04
CA LYS A 465 35.50 -4.20 22.19
C LYS A 465 36.68 -3.35 21.69
N LEU A 466 36.57 -2.04 21.83
CA LEU A 466 37.67 -1.11 21.56
C LEU A 466 38.61 -1.04 22.77
N ILE A 467 39.93 -1.06 22.52
CA ILE A 467 40.99 -1.13 23.55
C ILE A 467 40.94 0.04 24.54
N ASP A 468 40.32 1.18 24.17
CA ASP A 468 40.36 2.43 24.92
C ASP A 468 39.01 3.18 25.00
N ARG A 469 37.89 2.53 24.64
CA ARG A 469 36.55 3.15 24.60
C ARG A 469 35.44 2.18 25.01
N SER A 470 34.27 2.75 25.29
CA SER A 470 33.01 2.03 25.47
C SER A 470 32.78 1.01 24.33
N ALA A 471 32.28 -0.18 24.67
CA ALA A 471 31.89 -1.16 23.66
C ALA A 471 30.89 -0.51 22.70
N THR A 472 31.05 -0.76 21.40
CA THR A 472 30.16 -0.23 20.37
C THR A 472 29.62 -1.38 19.53
N THR A 473 28.30 -1.43 19.38
CA THR A 473 27.65 -2.39 18.50
C THR A 473 27.70 -1.85 17.08
N ILE A 474 28.28 -2.62 16.16
CA ILE A 474 28.26 -2.31 14.72
C ILE A 474 27.16 -3.12 14.04
N LYS A 475 26.63 -2.57 12.95
CA LYS A 475 25.65 -3.22 12.06
C LYS A 475 26.36 -3.72 10.81
N ILE A 476 26.43 -5.03 10.63
CA ILE A 476 27.04 -5.66 9.46
C ILE A 476 25.91 -6.00 8.47
N PRO A 477 25.76 -5.27 7.35
CA PRO A 477 24.68 -5.47 6.41
C PRO A 477 24.92 -6.73 5.57
N VAL A 478 23.88 -7.53 5.37
CA VAL A 478 23.89 -8.72 4.51
C VAL A 478 22.67 -8.66 3.59
N ASN A 479 22.92 -8.37 2.30
CA ASN A 479 21.85 -8.09 1.35
C ASN A 479 21.17 -9.38 0.87
N PHE A 480 19.83 -9.39 0.86
CA PHE A 480 19.08 -10.57 0.38
C PHE A 480 19.37 -10.91 -1.08
N SER A 481 19.79 -9.92 -1.90
CA SER A 481 20.18 -10.16 -3.31
C SER A 481 21.45 -10.99 -3.47
N ASN A 482 22.30 -11.01 -2.43
CA ASN A 482 23.60 -11.66 -2.49
C ASN A 482 23.57 -13.06 -1.85
N ILE A 483 22.58 -13.30 -0.98
CA ILE A 483 22.35 -14.60 -0.35
C ILE A 483 21.51 -15.45 -1.31
N LYS A 484 22.14 -16.41 -2.00
CA LYS A 484 21.45 -17.40 -2.85
C LYS A 484 21.32 -18.74 -2.14
N ASP A 485 20.32 -19.53 -2.53
CA ASP A 485 20.30 -20.95 -2.23
C ASP A 485 21.54 -21.59 -2.86
N ASN A 486 22.42 -22.17 -2.03
CA ASN A 486 23.56 -22.96 -2.48
C ASN A 486 23.16 -24.38 -2.87
#